data_AF-A0A917T5I9-F1
#
_entry.id   AF-A0A917T5I9-F1
#
_cell.length_a   1.000
_cell.length_b   1.000
_cell.length_c   1.000
_cell.angle_alpha   90.00
_cell.angle_beta   90.00
_cell.angle_gamma   90.00
#
_symmetry.space_group_name_H-M   'P 1'
#
loop_
_entity.id
_entity.type
_entity.pdbx_description
1 polymer ?
#
loop_
_entity_poly.entity_id
_entity_poly.type
_entity_poly.pdbx_seq_one_letter_code
_entity_poly.pdbx_strand_id
1 'polypeptide(L)'
;MFTPSIMGSGLVGYTFLARTRADQQAAMARTPVIAREASAFVAGLKDVQTVDQLMENRTLLKVALGAFGLGEDIDNRAFIRKVLSSDLADERSLANRLADKRYLAFARAFAFGGSGTPALAGLTPADSVADDLAAVRTVDDLMADPALLRATLQSFGLEKDIGNTYFLRQVLGSDPADPASFAARLSDPRYAELAAAFGLADKQREAAGIRGFADAFADAAEGLKTADDLFAAPDLLQRALRIFGLPDAPEDTDFLRGVLESDLDDPASPANAQEDPRYAALARVFGFAERAAAEAAGEVFTSRLESFVAKMSERDTGFTRPKDLLDDIGLSLAVFDFFDLPVGSESFAFAHRVLASDRDSPTSLANVHPDPRVKAFADAFVFPPTETRRVYPPGFAEKVVQSYLDREFEARVGETDPALRIALSLPRDLAQVIDSGGGANSRWFGVMASRPLRAVFEAVFNLPESFGTLEIDRQLGVFRARAEAMFGTSDLAELAGPDHIEDIRRRYLVQSSLAQSKAALVGSGTGGSVVSALLAGAIR
;
A
#
# COMPACT_ATOMS: atom_id res chain seq x y z
N MET A 1 -9.56 -37.18 -6.78
CA MET A 1 -10.15 -35.83 -6.96
C MET A 1 -10.94 -35.53 -5.69
N PHE A 2 -10.85 -34.32 -5.13
CA PHE A 2 -11.63 -33.96 -3.95
C PHE A 2 -13.02 -33.50 -4.36
N THR A 3 -14.04 -33.98 -3.66
CA THR A 3 -15.43 -33.56 -3.80
C THR A 3 -15.94 -33.11 -2.43
N PRO A 4 -16.49 -31.88 -2.30
CA PRO A 4 -17.01 -31.41 -1.04
C PRO A 4 -18.21 -32.24 -0.61
N SER A 5 -18.27 -32.55 0.68
CA SER A 5 -19.44 -33.16 1.31
C SER A 5 -20.43 -32.05 1.67
N ILE A 6 -21.67 -32.17 1.18
CA ILE A 6 -22.76 -31.23 1.45
C ILE A 6 -23.96 -32.03 1.96
N MET A 7 -24.52 -31.62 3.09
CA MET A 7 -25.72 -32.23 3.66
C MET A 7 -26.91 -31.28 3.55
N GLY A 8 -27.90 -31.66 2.74
CA GLY A 8 -29.05 -30.80 2.46
C GLY A 8 -28.75 -29.69 1.45
N SER A 9 -29.66 -28.73 1.33
CA SER A 9 -29.54 -27.56 0.44
C SER A 9 -29.82 -26.26 1.20
N GLY A 10 -29.60 -25.12 0.54
CA GLY A 10 -29.90 -23.80 1.11
C GLY A 10 -29.20 -23.57 2.46
N LEU A 11 -29.94 -23.10 3.45
CA LEU A 11 -29.38 -22.78 4.77
C LEU A 11 -28.83 -24.00 5.51
N VAL A 12 -29.46 -25.17 5.36
CA VAL A 12 -29.00 -26.42 5.99
C VAL A 12 -27.65 -26.85 5.39
N GLY A 13 -27.56 -26.83 4.06
CA GLY A 13 -26.30 -27.12 3.36
C GLY A 13 -25.19 -26.13 3.74
N TYR A 14 -25.51 -24.84 3.82
CA TYR A 14 -24.56 -23.81 4.21
C TYR A 14 -24.07 -23.97 5.64
N THR A 15 -24.96 -24.20 6.61
CA THR A 15 -24.56 -24.37 8.01
C THR A 15 -23.70 -25.61 8.23
N PHE A 16 -23.99 -26.71 7.51
CA PHE A 16 -23.12 -27.89 7.49
C PHE A 16 -21.74 -27.56 6.93
N LEU A 17 -21.69 -26.89 5.77
CA LEU A 17 -20.44 -26.46 5.15
C LEU A 17 -19.66 -25.52 6.06
N ALA A 18 -20.29 -24.49 6.63
CA ALA A 18 -19.63 -23.54 7.52
C ALA A 18 -18.94 -24.23 8.71
N ARG A 19 -19.58 -25.26 9.29
CA ARG A 19 -19.01 -26.04 10.40
C ARG A 19 -17.87 -26.98 9.98
N THR A 20 -17.93 -27.52 8.76
CA THR A 20 -16.98 -28.53 8.27
C THR A 20 -15.93 -27.95 7.30
N ARG A 21 -16.02 -26.65 6.98
CA ARG A 21 -15.23 -25.99 5.94
C ARG A 21 -13.73 -26.17 6.16
N ALA A 22 -13.26 -25.91 7.39
CA ALA A 22 -11.84 -26.01 7.71
C ALA A 22 -11.28 -27.42 7.44
N ASP A 23 -11.96 -28.46 7.90
CA ASP A 23 -11.54 -29.86 7.70
C ASP A 23 -11.60 -30.26 6.23
N GLN A 24 -12.67 -29.86 5.54
CA GLN A 24 -12.86 -30.14 4.12
C GLN A 24 -11.81 -29.44 3.24
N GLN A 25 -11.49 -28.17 3.54
CA GLN A 25 -10.42 -27.44 2.88
C GLN A 25 -9.05 -28.04 3.15
N ALA A 26 -8.78 -28.47 4.39
CA ALA A 26 -7.54 -29.17 4.73
C ALA A 26 -7.40 -30.49 3.96
N ALA A 27 -8.50 -31.25 3.80
CA ALA A 27 -8.52 -32.46 2.99
C ALA A 27 -8.28 -32.17 1.50
N MET A 28 -8.89 -31.12 0.95
CA MET A 28 -8.68 -30.68 -0.43
C MET A 28 -7.24 -30.25 -0.68
N ALA A 29 -6.66 -29.45 0.22
CA ALA A 29 -5.29 -28.95 0.13
C ALA A 29 -4.25 -30.08 0.11
N ARG A 30 -4.56 -31.24 0.74
CA ARG A 30 -3.71 -32.44 0.73
C ARG A 30 -3.79 -33.26 -0.54
N THR A 31 -4.71 -32.97 -1.47
CA THR A 31 -4.75 -33.69 -2.73
C THR A 31 -3.47 -33.45 -3.54
N PRO A 32 -2.91 -34.47 -4.23
CA PRO A 32 -1.59 -34.34 -4.86
C PRO A 32 -1.45 -33.18 -5.85
N VAL A 33 -2.51 -32.87 -6.60
CA VAL A 33 -2.50 -31.77 -7.57
C VAL A 33 -2.44 -30.41 -6.87
N ILE A 34 -3.35 -30.17 -5.91
CA ILE A 34 -3.43 -28.90 -5.18
C ILE A 34 -2.20 -28.69 -4.30
N ALA A 35 -1.75 -29.72 -3.59
CA ALA A 35 -0.55 -29.65 -2.75
C ALA A 35 0.69 -29.29 -3.58
N ARG A 36 0.85 -29.88 -4.77
CA ARG A 36 1.97 -29.57 -5.67
C ARG A 36 1.90 -28.13 -6.19
N GLU A 37 0.72 -27.66 -6.58
CA GLU A 37 0.53 -26.29 -7.06
C GLU A 37 0.82 -25.25 -5.97
N ALA A 38 0.29 -25.47 -4.77
CA ALA A 38 0.54 -24.63 -3.59
C ALA A 38 2.04 -24.56 -3.24
N SER A 39 2.69 -25.72 -3.10
CA SER A 39 4.12 -25.79 -2.78
C SER A 39 4.99 -25.18 -3.89
N ALA A 40 4.65 -25.41 -5.16
CA ALA A 40 5.36 -24.81 -6.28
C ALA A 40 5.24 -23.28 -6.30
N PHE A 41 4.07 -22.75 -5.94
CA PHE A 41 3.86 -21.30 -5.82
C PHE A 41 4.70 -20.69 -4.71
N VAL A 42 4.62 -21.23 -3.49
CA VAL A 42 5.40 -20.73 -2.34
C VAL A 42 6.89 -20.79 -2.62
N ALA A 43 7.38 -21.91 -3.18
CA ALA A 43 8.81 -22.07 -3.47
C ALA A 43 9.29 -21.20 -4.63
N GLY A 44 8.48 -21.01 -5.68
CA GLY A 44 8.89 -20.35 -6.92
C GLY A 44 8.63 -18.85 -6.96
N LEU A 45 7.68 -18.32 -6.18
CA LEU A 45 7.28 -16.91 -6.29
C LEU A 45 8.44 -15.95 -5.99
N LYS A 46 9.29 -16.28 -5.00
CA LYS A 46 10.47 -15.47 -4.64
C LYS A 46 11.45 -15.21 -5.79
N ASP A 47 11.41 -16.04 -6.83
CA ASP A 47 12.26 -15.91 -8.02
C ASP A 47 11.58 -15.11 -9.14
N VAL A 48 10.31 -14.73 -8.98
CA VAL A 48 9.54 -13.97 -9.97
C VAL A 48 9.76 -12.46 -9.76
N GLN A 49 10.48 -11.86 -10.69
CA GLN A 49 10.88 -10.46 -10.71
C GLN A 49 10.04 -9.64 -11.69
N THR A 50 9.64 -10.26 -12.81
CA THR A 50 8.93 -9.60 -13.91
C THR A 50 7.61 -10.27 -14.26
N VAL A 51 6.74 -9.52 -14.96
CA VAL A 51 5.50 -10.06 -15.54
C VAL A 51 5.81 -11.28 -16.41
N ASP A 52 6.87 -11.20 -17.23
CA ASP A 52 7.28 -12.31 -18.10
C ASP A 52 7.54 -13.59 -17.32
N GLN A 53 8.30 -13.52 -16.23
CA GLN A 53 8.62 -14.69 -15.41
C GLN A 53 7.36 -15.31 -14.77
N LEU A 54 6.41 -14.48 -14.30
CA LEU A 54 5.12 -14.99 -13.82
C LEU A 54 4.33 -15.66 -14.94
N MET A 55 4.27 -15.02 -16.11
CA MET A 55 3.50 -15.50 -17.25
C MET A 55 4.08 -16.79 -17.84
N GLU A 56 5.40 -16.96 -17.85
CA GLU A 56 6.08 -18.17 -18.34
C GLU A 56 5.83 -19.38 -17.45
N ASN A 57 5.71 -19.20 -16.15
CA ASN A 57 5.39 -20.28 -15.23
C ASN A 57 3.87 -20.51 -15.11
N ARG A 58 3.33 -21.41 -15.94
CA ARG A 58 1.88 -21.70 -15.98
C ARG A 58 1.32 -22.16 -14.62
N THR A 59 2.10 -22.88 -13.82
CA THR A 59 1.66 -23.30 -12.47
C THR A 59 1.51 -22.09 -11.56
N LEU A 60 2.47 -21.16 -11.59
CA LEU A 60 2.39 -19.96 -10.76
C LEU A 60 1.26 -19.04 -11.21
N LEU A 61 1.15 -18.84 -12.51
CA LEU A 61 0.09 -18.04 -13.11
C LEU A 61 -1.30 -18.61 -12.76
N LYS A 62 -1.46 -19.94 -12.76
CA LYS A 62 -2.71 -20.60 -12.37
C LYS A 62 -3.11 -20.29 -10.93
N VAL A 63 -2.18 -20.47 -9.98
CA VAL A 63 -2.44 -20.19 -8.56
C VAL A 63 -2.72 -18.70 -8.35
N ALA A 64 -1.92 -17.83 -8.97
CA ALA A 64 -2.11 -16.39 -8.91
C ALA A 64 -3.49 -15.97 -9.44
N LEU A 65 -3.85 -16.33 -10.68
CA LEU A 65 -5.17 -16.00 -11.25
C LEU A 65 -6.30 -16.63 -10.45
N GLY A 66 -6.14 -17.87 -9.99
CA GLY A 66 -7.12 -18.58 -9.18
C GLY A 66 -7.43 -17.85 -7.87
N ALA A 67 -6.42 -17.29 -7.20
CA ALA A 67 -6.59 -16.51 -5.97
C ALA A 67 -7.49 -15.27 -6.15
N PHE A 68 -7.46 -14.66 -7.34
CA PHE A 68 -8.30 -13.52 -7.69
C PHE A 68 -9.60 -13.92 -8.42
N GLY A 69 -9.87 -15.23 -8.55
CA GLY A 69 -11.05 -15.74 -9.26
C GLY A 69 -11.00 -15.57 -10.79
N LEU A 70 -9.80 -15.37 -11.35
CA LEU A 70 -9.53 -15.14 -12.77
C LEU A 70 -9.02 -16.41 -13.48
N GLY A 71 -9.21 -17.59 -12.90
CA GLY A 71 -8.65 -18.85 -13.39
C GLY A 71 -9.08 -19.22 -14.82
N GLU A 72 -10.27 -18.77 -15.26
CA GLU A 72 -10.78 -18.99 -16.61
C GLU A 72 -9.98 -18.24 -17.69
N ASP A 73 -9.25 -17.18 -17.30
CA ASP A 73 -8.44 -16.36 -18.21
C ASP A 73 -6.99 -16.83 -18.36
N ILE A 74 -6.66 -18.02 -17.87
CA ILE A 74 -5.29 -18.55 -17.93
C ILE A 74 -4.72 -18.60 -19.36
N ASP A 75 -5.59 -18.76 -20.35
CA ASP A 75 -5.20 -18.80 -21.77
C ASP A 75 -5.26 -17.41 -22.45
N ASN A 76 -5.85 -16.40 -21.80
CA ASN A 76 -5.90 -15.00 -22.26
C ASN A 76 -4.59 -14.23 -21.98
N ARG A 77 -3.46 -14.83 -22.36
CA ARG A 77 -2.11 -14.41 -21.92
C ARG A 77 -1.75 -12.96 -22.26
N ALA A 78 -2.09 -12.50 -23.46
CA ALA A 78 -1.77 -11.14 -23.89
C ALA A 78 -2.54 -10.08 -23.08
N PHE A 79 -3.80 -10.38 -22.76
CA PHE A 79 -4.64 -9.52 -21.94
C PHE A 79 -4.13 -9.47 -20.50
N ILE A 80 -3.87 -10.63 -19.87
CA ILE A 80 -3.33 -10.70 -18.50
C ILE A 80 -1.98 -9.99 -18.39
N ARG A 81 -1.09 -10.18 -19.37
CA ARG A 81 0.18 -9.44 -19.44
C ARG A 81 -0.06 -7.92 -19.43
N LYS A 82 -0.97 -7.43 -20.27
CA LYS A 82 -1.26 -6.00 -20.37
C LYS A 82 -1.87 -5.44 -19.08
N VAL A 83 -2.70 -6.23 -18.40
CA VAL A 83 -3.24 -5.89 -17.07
C VAL A 83 -2.10 -5.75 -16.05
N LEU A 84 -1.24 -6.77 -15.92
CA LEU A 84 -0.15 -6.77 -14.94
C LEU A 84 0.92 -5.69 -15.21
N SER A 85 1.13 -5.34 -16.47
CA SER A 85 2.04 -4.26 -16.88
C SER A 85 1.41 -2.87 -16.86
N SER A 86 0.15 -2.71 -16.44
CA SER A 86 -0.50 -1.40 -16.38
C SER A 86 0.12 -0.51 -15.30
N ASP A 87 0.37 0.75 -15.62
CA ASP A 87 0.70 1.77 -14.62
C ASP A 87 -0.53 2.05 -13.77
N LEU A 88 -0.46 1.76 -12.47
CA LEU A 88 -1.59 1.91 -11.56
C LEU A 88 -1.77 3.36 -11.09
N ALA A 89 -0.75 4.21 -11.23
CA ALA A 89 -0.84 5.64 -10.94
C ALA A 89 -1.60 6.41 -12.02
N ASP A 90 -1.61 5.91 -13.26
CA ASP A 90 -2.43 6.47 -14.33
C ASP A 90 -3.88 5.96 -14.25
N GLU A 91 -4.82 6.83 -13.86
CA GLU A 91 -6.26 6.53 -13.84
C GLU A 91 -6.80 6.04 -15.20
N ARG A 92 -6.13 6.39 -16.31
CA ARG A 92 -6.50 5.98 -17.68
C ARG A 92 -5.92 4.64 -18.09
N SER A 93 -5.12 3.99 -17.24
CA SER A 93 -4.53 2.69 -17.53
C SER A 93 -5.58 1.57 -17.68
N LEU A 94 -5.19 0.48 -18.36
CA LEU A 94 -6.13 -0.61 -18.64
C LEU A 94 -6.70 -1.19 -17.34
N ALA A 95 -5.85 -1.54 -16.38
CA ALA A 95 -6.27 -2.12 -15.11
C ALA A 95 -7.30 -1.24 -14.37
N ASN A 96 -7.07 0.09 -14.31
CA ASN A 96 -7.96 1.04 -13.66
C ASN A 96 -9.33 1.15 -14.37
N ARG A 97 -9.34 1.07 -15.70
CA ARG A 97 -10.54 1.20 -16.54
C ARG A 97 -11.38 -0.06 -16.68
N LEU A 98 -10.86 -1.23 -16.33
CA LEU A 98 -11.63 -2.47 -16.46
C LEU A 98 -12.88 -2.43 -15.58
N ALA A 99 -13.99 -2.91 -16.15
CA ALA A 99 -15.25 -3.06 -15.45
C ALA A 99 -15.15 -4.14 -14.36
N ASP A 100 -14.44 -5.24 -14.66
CA ASP A 100 -14.14 -6.27 -13.67
C ASP A 100 -12.92 -5.87 -12.83
N LYS A 101 -13.19 -5.49 -11.59
CA LYS A 101 -12.19 -4.99 -10.64
C LYS A 101 -11.27 -6.08 -10.09
N ARG A 102 -11.52 -7.36 -10.39
CA ARG A 102 -10.59 -8.46 -10.08
C ARG A 102 -9.25 -8.31 -10.77
N TYR A 103 -9.23 -7.80 -12.00
CA TYR A 103 -7.99 -7.53 -12.72
C TYR A 103 -7.18 -6.39 -12.08
N LEU A 104 -7.86 -5.34 -11.61
CA LEU A 104 -7.22 -4.25 -10.88
C LEU A 104 -6.64 -4.77 -9.55
N ALA A 105 -7.41 -5.54 -8.78
CA ALA A 105 -6.94 -6.14 -7.54
C ALA A 105 -5.73 -7.05 -7.77
N PHE A 106 -5.75 -7.85 -8.85
CA PHE A 106 -4.64 -8.71 -9.24
C PHE A 106 -3.39 -7.89 -9.61
N ALA A 107 -3.54 -6.86 -10.45
CA ALA A 107 -2.45 -5.97 -10.83
C ALA A 107 -1.87 -5.22 -9.63
N ARG A 108 -2.73 -4.75 -8.70
CA ARG A 108 -2.33 -4.04 -7.47
C ARG A 108 -1.59 -4.96 -6.51
N ALA A 109 -2.06 -6.18 -6.30
CA ALA A 109 -1.42 -7.10 -5.37
C ALA A 109 0.01 -7.47 -5.80
N PHE A 110 0.23 -7.68 -7.10
CA PHE A 110 1.55 -8.02 -7.63
C PHE A 110 2.40 -6.80 -7.98
N ALA A 111 1.80 -5.65 -8.30
CA ALA A 111 2.46 -4.37 -8.53
C ALA A 111 3.66 -4.42 -9.50
N PHE A 112 3.49 -5.01 -10.70
CA PHE A 112 4.55 -5.00 -11.72
C PHE A 112 4.66 -3.68 -12.52
N GLY A 113 3.67 -2.80 -12.41
CA GLY A 113 3.52 -1.55 -13.19
C GLY A 113 4.45 -0.38 -12.82
N GLY A 114 5.41 -0.56 -11.90
CA GLY A 114 6.53 0.38 -11.73
C GLY A 114 6.46 1.39 -10.57
N SER A 115 5.44 1.36 -9.72
CA SER A 115 5.29 2.33 -8.61
C SER A 115 4.86 1.71 -7.27
N GLY A 116 4.77 0.38 -7.17
CA GLY A 116 4.35 -0.28 -5.93
C GLY A 116 5.16 -1.53 -5.61
N THR A 117 5.35 -1.77 -4.32
CA THR A 117 5.76 -3.07 -3.78
C THR A 117 4.57 -4.04 -3.80
N PRO A 118 4.78 -5.37 -3.98
CA PRO A 118 3.69 -6.31 -3.83
C PRO A 118 3.02 -6.13 -2.47
N ALA A 119 1.69 -6.13 -2.42
CA ALA A 119 0.95 -5.81 -1.20
C ALA A 119 -0.22 -6.76 -0.97
N LEU A 120 -0.48 -7.05 0.31
CA LEU A 120 -1.61 -7.87 0.74
C LEU A 120 -2.97 -7.16 0.59
N ALA A 121 -2.97 -5.86 0.33
CA ALA A 121 -4.17 -5.02 0.29
C ALA A 121 -5.25 -5.49 -0.71
N GLY A 122 -4.92 -6.34 -1.70
CA GLY A 122 -5.90 -6.97 -2.60
C GLY A 122 -6.40 -8.35 -2.17
N LEU A 123 -5.93 -8.88 -1.04
CA LEU A 123 -6.19 -10.23 -0.53
C LEU A 123 -6.95 -10.24 0.82
N THR A 124 -7.08 -9.09 1.47
CA THR A 124 -7.79 -8.92 2.75
C THR A 124 -8.98 -7.99 2.57
N PRO A 125 -10.15 -8.27 3.17
CA PRO A 125 -11.19 -7.24 3.34
C PRO A 125 -10.57 -6.04 4.07
N ALA A 126 -10.91 -4.82 3.65
CA ALA A 126 -10.45 -3.59 4.28
C ALA A 126 -10.88 -3.53 5.75
N ASP A 127 -9.95 -3.84 6.66
CA ASP A 127 -10.00 -3.35 8.03
C ASP A 127 -9.33 -1.96 8.03
N SER A 128 -9.99 -0.99 8.67
CA SER A 128 -9.64 0.44 8.81
C SER A 128 -8.25 0.74 9.38
N VAL A 129 -7.47 -0.28 9.69
CA VAL A 129 -6.10 -0.21 10.18
C VAL A 129 -5.16 0.39 9.11
N ALA A 130 -5.45 0.22 7.82
CA ALA A 130 -4.60 0.73 6.74
C ALA A 130 -4.50 2.27 6.70
N ASP A 131 -5.59 2.97 7.02
CA ASP A 131 -5.62 4.44 7.03
C ASP A 131 -4.92 5.00 8.28
N ASP A 132 -5.09 4.35 9.43
CA ASP A 132 -4.41 4.72 10.68
C ASP A 132 -2.89 4.44 10.60
N LEU A 133 -2.48 3.36 9.91
CA LEU A 133 -1.08 3.02 9.66
C LEU A 133 -0.38 4.00 8.71
N ALA A 134 -1.11 4.66 7.81
CA ALA A 134 -0.55 5.64 6.88
C ALA A 134 -0.13 6.94 7.58
N ALA A 135 -0.76 7.27 8.71
CA ALA A 135 -0.45 8.47 9.51
C ALA A 135 0.81 8.32 10.38
N VAL A 136 1.21 7.09 10.72
CA VAL A 136 2.39 6.81 11.55
C VAL A 136 3.67 7.11 10.77
N ARG A 137 4.48 8.05 11.24
CA ARG A 137 5.76 8.44 10.62
C ARG A 137 6.98 8.08 11.45
N THR A 138 6.84 8.04 12.76
CA THR A 138 7.93 7.72 13.69
C THR A 138 7.59 6.50 14.54
N VAL A 139 8.63 5.89 15.12
CA VAL A 139 8.46 4.85 16.13
C VAL A 139 7.66 5.38 17.33
N ASP A 140 7.84 6.65 17.68
CA ASP A 140 7.14 7.28 18.79
C ASP A 140 5.64 7.47 18.51
N ASP A 141 5.25 7.77 17.26
CA ASP A 141 3.84 7.87 16.86
C ASP A 141 3.11 6.54 17.11
N LEU A 142 3.73 5.42 16.70
CA LEU A 142 3.16 4.08 16.91
C LEU A 142 3.15 3.68 18.38
N MET A 143 4.21 4.03 19.12
CA MET A 143 4.33 3.74 20.55
C MET A 143 3.36 4.57 21.40
N ALA A 144 2.99 5.77 20.94
CA ALA A 144 2.06 6.67 21.61
C ALA A 144 0.59 6.23 21.47
N ASP A 145 0.27 5.32 20.54
CA ASP A 145 -1.04 4.69 20.40
C ASP A 145 -1.02 3.21 20.86
N PRO A 146 -1.41 2.92 22.11
CA PRO A 146 -1.41 1.55 22.63
C PRO A 146 -2.42 0.62 21.95
N ALA A 147 -3.49 1.17 21.37
CA ALA A 147 -4.51 0.38 20.67
C ALA A 147 -3.98 -0.08 19.32
N LEU A 148 -3.39 0.85 18.56
CA LEU A 148 -2.75 0.57 17.29
C LEU A 148 -1.54 -0.35 17.44
N LEU A 149 -0.70 -0.14 18.45
CA LEU A 149 0.43 -1.02 18.76
C LEU A 149 -0.04 -2.45 19.08
N ARG A 150 -1.10 -2.59 19.89
CA ARG A 150 -1.65 -3.92 20.23
C ARG A 150 -2.20 -4.62 19.00
N ALA A 151 -3.01 -3.93 18.18
CA ALA A 151 -3.58 -4.48 16.95
C ALA A 151 -2.47 -4.92 15.98
N THR A 152 -1.42 -4.10 15.87
CA THR A 152 -0.23 -4.41 15.07
C THR A 152 0.47 -5.67 15.58
N LEU A 153 0.86 -5.72 16.85
CA LEU A 153 1.55 -6.90 17.39
C LEU A 153 0.68 -8.17 17.26
N GLN A 154 -0.63 -8.04 17.37
CA GLN A 154 -1.57 -9.14 17.15
C GLN A 154 -1.58 -9.66 15.72
N SER A 155 -1.48 -8.79 14.70
CA SER A 155 -1.43 -9.24 13.30
C SER A 155 -0.16 -10.03 12.98
N PHE A 156 0.93 -9.79 13.72
CA PHE A 156 2.19 -10.53 13.59
C PHE A 156 2.37 -11.65 14.65
N GLY A 157 1.41 -11.83 15.57
CA GLY A 157 1.48 -12.83 16.65
C GLY A 157 2.59 -12.56 17.69
N LEU A 158 2.90 -11.29 17.94
CA LEU A 158 3.94 -10.77 18.83
C LEU A 158 3.37 -10.11 20.09
N GLU A 159 2.14 -10.43 20.48
CA GLU A 159 1.41 -9.78 21.58
C GLU A 159 2.11 -9.92 22.93
N LYS A 160 2.86 -11.02 23.11
CA LYS A 160 3.63 -11.29 24.33
C LYS A 160 4.68 -10.21 24.61
N ASP A 161 5.13 -9.50 23.58
CA ASP A 161 6.23 -8.53 23.65
C ASP A 161 5.74 -7.08 23.83
N ILE A 162 4.42 -6.86 23.95
CA ILE A 162 3.80 -5.52 24.08
C ILE A 162 4.36 -4.68 25.24
N GLY A 163 4.80 -5.34 26.33
CA GLY A 163 5.40 -4.68 27.49
C GLY A 163 6.90 -4.39 27.33
N ASN A 164 7.54 -4.85 26.26
CA ASN A 164 8.98 -4.72 26.04
C ASN A 164 9.31 -3.49 25.18
N THR A 165 9.01 -2.31 25.71
CA THR A 165 9.06 -1.03 24.98
C THR A 165 10.41 -0.73 24.33
N TYR A 166 11.52 -0.97 25.04
CA TYR A 166 12.86 -0.70 24.49
C TYR A 166 13.18 -1.61 23.31
N PHE A 167 12.90 -2.91 23.45
CA PHE A 167 13.09 -3.89 22.40
C PHE A 167 12.24 -3.58 21.17
N LEU A 168 10.95 -3.28 21.35
CA LEU A 168 10.06 -2.89 20.25
C LEU A 168 10.55 -1.63 19.54
N ARG A 169 11.11 -0.67 20.27
CA ARG A 169 11.73 0.53 19.67
C ARG A 169 12.92 0.17 18.77
N GLN A 170 13.78 -0.74 19.20
CA GLN A 170 14.91 -1.24 18.41
C GLN A 170 14.45 -2.03 17.18
N VAL A 171 13.39 -2.83 17.32
CA VAL A 171 12.80 -3.57 16.19
C VAL A 171 12.19 -2.61 15.17
N LEU A 172 11.28 -1.73 15.60
CA LEU A 172 10.55 -0.82 14.72
C LEU A 172 11.43 0.25 14.06
N GLY A 173 12.53 0.62 14.72
CA GLY A 173 13.55 1.52 14.16
C GLY A 173 14.61 0.82 13.31
N SER A 174 14.56 -0.52 13.17
CA SER A 174 15.50 -1.24 12.34
C SER A 174 15.28 -0.96 10.86
N ASP A 175 16.36 -0.80 10.13
CA ASP A 175 16.34 -0.72 8.69
C ASP A 175 16.00 -2.10 8.08
N PRO A 176 14.88 -2.23 7.34
CA PRO A 176 14.51 -3.51 6.74
C PRO A 176 15.40 -3.91 5.56
N ALA A 177 16.14 -2.96 4.97
CA ALA A 177 17.05 -3.20 3.87
C ALA A 177 18.45 -3.65 4.33
N ASP A 178 18.84 -3.34 5.57
CA ASP A 178 20.13 -3.75 6.15
C ASP A 178 20.05 -5.18 6.74
N PRO A 179 20.72 -6.19 6.14
CA PRO A 179 20.78 -7.55 6.68
C PRO A 179 21.45 -7.62 8.06
N ALA A 180 22.19 -6.59 8.42
CA ALA A 180 22.86 -6.43 9.69
C ALA A 180 22.02 -5.63 10.71
N SER A 181 20.79 -5.23 10.38
CA SER A 181 19.93 -4.48 11.31
C SER A 181 19.56 -5.31 12.54
N PHE A 182 19.16 -4.63 13.62
CA PHE A 182 18.78 -5.32 14.87
C PHE A 182 17.67 -6.35 14.61
N ALA A 183 16.61 -5.96 13.90
CA ALA A 183 15.51 -6.85 13.55
C ALA A 183 15.94 -8.01 12.64
N ALA A 184 16.79 -7.77 11.64
CA ALA A 184 17.28 -8.81 10.72
C ALA A 184 18.15 -9.88 11.41
N ARG A 185 18.83 -9.53 12.51
CA ARG A 185 19.66 -10.45 13.30
C ARG A 185 18.88 -11.30 14.31
N LEU A 186 17.60 -11.01 14.55
CA LEU A 186 16.79 -11.77 15.51
C LEU A 186 16.43 -13.15 14.95
N SER A 187 16.33 -14.14 15.84
CA SER A 187 16.00 -15.51 15.46
C SER A 187 14.54 -15.68 14.99
N ASP A 188 13.66 -14.77 15.40
CA ASP A 188 12.25 -14.78 15.04
C ASP A 188 12.02 -13.79 13.87
N PRO A 189 11.72 -14.28 12.65
CA PRO A 189 11.65 -13.44 11.45
C PRO A 189 10.52 -12.40 11.52
N ARG A 190 9.52 -12.62 12.39
CA ARG A 190 8.38 -11.73 12.57
C ARG A 190 8.75 -10.33 13.05
N TYR A 191 9.91 -10.17 13.68
CA TYR A 191 10.42 -8.85 14.04
C TYR A 191 10.95 -8.07 12.83
N ALA A 192 11.65 -8.74 11.93
CA ALA A 192 12.05 -8.14 10.66
C ALA A 192 10.82 -7.83 9.79
N GLU A 193 9.80 -8.69 9.83
CA GLU A 193 8.50 -8.46 9.18
C GLU A 193 7.79 -7.22 9.75
N LEU A 194 7.77 -7.09 11.07
CA LEU A 194 7.20 -5.93 11.76
C LEU A 194 7.95 -4.64 11.38
N ALA A 195 9.28 -4.65 11.35
CA ALA A 195 10.08 -3.49 10.95
C ALA A 195 9.80 -3.08 9.49
N ALA A 196 9.80 -4.06 8.58
CA ALA A 196 9.56 -3.85 7.15
C ALA A 196 8.14 -3.38 6.84
N ALA A 197 7.13 -3.88 7.55
CA ALA A 197 5.73 -3.52 7.30
C ALA A 197 5.43 -2.03 7.52
N PHE A 198 6.16 -1.39 8.44
CA PHE A 198 5.98 0.04 8.72
C PHE A 198 6.99 0.93 8.01
N GLY A 199 8.19 0.42 7.74
CA GLY A 199 9.28 1.17 7.12
C GLY A 199 9.59 2.46 7.87
N LEU A 200 9.48 2.48 9.21
CA LEU A 200 9.65 3.72 9.99
C LEU A 200 11.07 4.26 9.90
N ALA A 201 12.06 3.39 9.75
CA ALA A 201 13.44 3.77 9.45
C ALA A 201 13.53 4.54 8.12
N ASP A 202 12.85 4.07 7.07
CA ASP A 202 12.77 4.77 5.78
C ASP A 202 12.04 6.11 5.91
N LYS A 203 10.88 6.14 6.57
CA LYS A 203 10.10 7.39 6.79
C LYS A 203 10.88 8.42 7.61
N GLN A 204 11.62 7.99 8.62
CA GLN A 204 12.49 8.87 9.41
C GLN A 204 13.68 9.36 8.58
N ARG A 205 14.27 8.50 7.74
CA ARG A 205 15.31 8.89 6.78
C ARG A 205 14.78 9.91 5.77
N GLU A 206 13.59 9.70 5.20
CA GLU A 206 12.93 10.65 4.28
C GLU A 206 12.66 12.01 4.95
N ALA A 207 12.15 12.02 6.19
CA ALA A 207 11.93 13.24 6.97
C ALA A 207 13.23 13.96 7.39
N ALA A 208 14.35 13.24 7.42
CA ALA A 208 15.69 13.79 7.65
C ALA A 208 16.42 14.19 6.36
N GLY A 209 15.94 13.76 5.20
CA GLY A 209 16.49 14.10 3.89
C GLY A 209 16.09 15.49 3.42
N ILE A 210 16.52 15.82 2.21
CA ILE A 210 16.40 17.16 1.62
C ILE A 210 14.94 17.64 1.49
N ARG A 211 13.98 16.71 1.33
CA ARG A 211 12.56 17.09 1.28
C ARG A 211 12.04 17.45 2.66
N GLY A 212 12.30 16.62 3.67
CA GLY A 212 11.95 16.95 5.05
C GLY A 212 12.64 18.22 5.56
N PHE A 213 13.84 18.51 5.06
CA PHE A 213 14.49 19.80 5.24
C PHE A 213 13.66 20.93 4.60
N ALA A 214 13.37 20.87 3.29
CA ALA A 214 12.61 21.93 2.61
C ALA A 214 11.23 22.17 3.25
N ASP A 215 10.51 21.10 3.62
CA ASP A 215 9.20 21.19 4.27
C ASP A 215 9.30 21.87 5.65
N ALA A 216 10.34 21.60 6.44
CA ALA A 216 10.56 22.24 7.74
C ALA A 216 10.86 23.74 7.62
N PHE A 217 11.48 24.17 6.52
CA PHE A 217 11.82 25.56 6.26
C PHE A 217 10.79 26.32 5.42
N ALA A 218 9.74 25.65 4.91
CA ALA A 218 8.72 26.22 4.04
C ALA A 218 8.12 27.53 4.58
N ASP A 219 7.71 27.53 5.85
CA ASP A 219 7.09 28.69 6.50
C ASP A 219 8.08 29.53 7.32
N ALA A 220 9.32 29.06 7.48
CA ALA A 220 10.32 29.68 8.37
C ALA A 220 11.40 30.46 7.62
N ALA A 221 11.72 30.08 6.38
CA ALA A 221 12.89 30.59 5.65
C ALA A 221 12.89 32.12 5.51
N GLU A 222 11.74 32.74 5.20
CA GLU A 222 11.62 34.21 5.05
C GLU A 222 11.85 34.96 6.37
N GLY A 223 11.56 34.31 7.51
CA GLY A 223 11.71 34.89 8.85
C GLY A 223 13.13 34.80 9.42
N LEU A 224 13.97 33.94 8.86
CA LEU A 224 15.36 33.74 9.32
C LEU A 224 16.27 34.80 8.68
N LYS A 225 16.40 35.95 9.32
CA LYS A 225 17.19 37.08 8.80
C LYS A 225 18.59 37.17 9.40
N THR A 226 18.79 36.62 10.59
CA THR A 226 20.03 36.66 11.35
C THR A 226 20.38 35.29 11.93
N ALA A 227 21.64 35.12 12.35
CA ALA A 227 22.06 33.92 13.06
C ALA A 227 21.26 33.72 14.36
N ASP A 228 20.88 34.81 15.05
CA ASP A 228 20.05 34.74 16.26
C ASP A 228 18.67 34.13 16.00
N ASP A 229 18.05 34.45 14.86
CA ASP A 229 16.76 33.86 14.48
C ASP A 229 16.87 32.34 14.32
N LEU A 230 17.99 31.85 13.77
CA LEU A 230 18.26 30.43 13.62
C LEU A 230 18.58 29.75 14.95
N PHE A 231 19.35 30.39 15.83
CA PHE A 231 19.63 29.87 17.19
C PHE A 231 18.37 29.84 18.07
N ALA A 232 17.41 30.74 17.85
CA ALA A 232 16.11 30.70 18.49
C ALA A 232 15.21 29.54 18.02
N ALA A 233 15.57 28.89 16.89
CA ALA A 233 14.88 27.74 16.32
C ALA A 233 15.79 26.49 16.34
N PRO A 234 16.04 25.87 17.52
CA PRO A 234 17.02 24.79 17.67
C PRO A 234 16.76 23.58 16.77
N ASP A 235 15.49 23.26 16.50
CA ASP A 235 15.12 22.16 15.60
C ASP A 235 15.53 22.44 14.14
N LEU A 236 15.37 23.69 13.68
CA LEU A 236 15.79 24.11 12.34
C LEU A 236 17.31 24.16 12.23
N LEU A 237 17.98 24.66 13.28
CA LEU A 237 19.44 24.65 13.34
C LEU A 237 20.00 23.23 13.25
N GLN A 238 19.47 22.29 14.03
CA GLN A 238 19.91 20.89 13.97
C GLN A 238 19.68 20.28 12.59
N ARG A 239 18.53 20.54 11.97
CA ARG A 239 18.25 20.09 10.59
C ARG A 239 19.24 20.66 9.58
N ALA A 240 19.61 21.93 9.73
CA ALA A 240 20.61 22.58 8.88
C ALA A 240 22.01 21.98 9.09
N LEU A 241 22.45 21.76 10.32
CA LEU A 241 23.73 21.10 10.58
C LEU A 241 23.74 19.67 10.00
N ARG A 242 22.67 18.91 10.26
CA ARG A 242 22.53 17.53 9.80
C ARG A 242 22.50 17.39 8.28
N ILE A 243 21.79 18.25 7.55
CA ILE A 243 21.70 18.15 6.09
C ILE A 243 23.08 18.40 5.43
N PHE A 244 23.92 19.21 6.06
CA PHE A 244 25.31 19.41 5.67
C PHE A 244 26.27 18.36 6.28
N GLY A 245 25.78 17.41 7.08
CA GLY A 245 26.62 16.41 7.76
C GLY A 245 27.58 17.00 8.79
N LEU A 246 27.27 18.18 9.32
CA LEU A 246 28.00 18.84 10.40
C LEU A 246 27.53 18.31 11.76
N PRO A 247 28.32 18.44 12.84
CA PRO A 247 27.93 17.97 14.17
C PRO A 247 26.65 18.65 14.68
N ASP A 248 25.67 17.87 15.17
CA ASP A 248 24.37 18.36 15.64
C ASP A 248 24.44 19.29 16.86
N ALA A 249 25.51 19.15 17.65
CA ALA A 249 25.80 19.98 18.83
C ALA A 249 27.25 20.46 18.73
N PRO A 250 27.51 21.67 18.20
CA PRO A 250 28.87 22.21 18.20
C PRO A 250 29.32 22.40 19.65
N GLU A 251 30.56 22.00 19.96
CA GLU A 251 31.15 22.19 21.29
C GLU A 251 31.27 23.69 21.64
N ASP A 252 31.29 24.55 20.62
CA ASP A 252 31.42 25.99 20.70
C ASP A 252 30.33 26.69 19.86
N THR A 253 29.39 27.35 20.53
CA THR A 253 28.29 28.09 19.88
C THR A 253 28.77 29.43 19.30
N ASP A 254 29.80 30.03 19.88
CA ASP A 254 30.37 31.30 19.40
C ASP A 254 31.12 31.07 18.08
N PHE A 255 31.79 29.92 17.95
CA PHE A 255 32.37 29.48 16.69
C PHE A 255 31.31 29.38 15.58
N LEU A 256 30.22 28.63 15.81
CA LEU A 256 29.19 28.43 14.80
C LEU A 256 28.50 29.76 14.42
N ARG A 257 28.28 30.64 15.40
CA ARG A 257 27.80 32.00 15.16
C ARG A 257 28.73 32.76 14.22
N GLY A 258 30.03 32.77 14.51
CA GLY A 258 31.03 33.43 13.67
C GLY A 258 31.06 32.88 12.24
N VAL A 259 30.84 31.57 12.06
CA VAL A 259 30.68 30.96 10.73
C VAL A 259 29.43 31.48 10.03
N LEU A 260 28.27 31.46 10.67
CA LEU A 260 26.99 31.87 10.06
C LEU A 260 26.96 33.37 9.71
N GLU A 261 27.67 34.20 10.48
CA GLU A 261 27.77 35.65 10.28
C GLU A 261 28.96 36.05 9.38
N SER A 262 29.69 35.08 8.81
CA SER A 262 30.87 35.34 7.99
C SER A 262 30.53 36.05 6.68
N ASP A 263 31.30 37.09 6.36
CA ASP A 263 31.38 37.65 5.01
C ASP A 263 32.19 36.68 4.12
N LEU A 264 31.52 36.05 3.17
CA LEU A 264 32.15 35.03 2.32
C LEU A 264 33.01 35.60 1.20
N ASP A 265 32.96 36.92 0.95
CA ASP A 265 33.88 37.62 0.04
C ASP A 265 35.24 37.88 0.69
N ASP A 266 35.32 37.87 2.03
CA ASP A 266 36.59 37.91 2.77
C ASP A 266 37.20 36.51 2.89
N PRO A 267 38.36 36.24 2.26
CA PRO A 267 39.04 34.94 2.38
C PRO A 267 39.48 34.60 3.80
N ALA A 268 39.57 35.59 4.69
CA ALA A 268 39.96 35.42 6.09
C ALA A 268 38.75 35.24 7.04
N SER A 269 37.52 35.24 6.53
CA SER A 269 36.33 35.09 7.37
C SER A 269 36.31 33.73 8.09
N PRO A 270 35.70 33.64 9.29
CA PRO A 270 35.68 32.41 10.08
C PRO A 270 35.22 31.17 9.28
N ALA A 271 34.23 31.32 8.40
CA ALA A 271 33.75 30.25 7.53
C ALA A 271 34.76 29.83 6.45
N ASN A 272 35.42 30.79 5.78
CA ASN A 272 36.45 30.52 4.76
C ASN A 272 37.77 30.00 5.35
N ALA A 273 38.05 30.30 6.61
CA ALA A 273 39.23 29.84 7.33
C ALA A 273 39.14 28.35 7.77
N GLN A 274 37.98 27.71 7.66
CA GLN A 274 37.82 26.30 8.03
C GLN A 274 38.41 25.38 6.96
N GLU A 275 39.06 24.29 7.42
CA GLU A 275 39.50 23.22 6.53
C GLU A 275 38.30 22.47 5.92
N ASP A 276 37.18 22.41 6.63
CA ASP A 276 35.97 21.76 6.17
C ASP A 276 35.08 22.75 5.39
N PRO A 277 34.95 22.60 4.06
CA PRO A 277 34.22 23.54 3.21
C PRO A 277 32.71 23.56 3.47
N ARG A 278 32.18 22.62 4.27
CA ARG A 278 30.76 22.54 4.61
C ARG A 278 30.31 23.68 5.51
N TYR A 279 31.21 24.28 6.31
CA TYR A 279 30.90 25.47 7.11
C TYR A 279 30.64 26.70 6.23
N ALA A 280 31.49 26.92 5.21
CA ALA A 280 31.27 27.97 4.22
C ALA A 280 30.01 27.73 3.39
N ALA A 281 29.74 26.47 3.00
CA ALA A 281 28.50 26.13 2.29
C ALA A 281 27.25 26.40 3.14
N LEU A 282 27.26 26.04 4.43
CA LEU A 282 26.19 26.34 5.37
C LEU A 282 25.95 27.85 5.50
N ALA A 283 27.00 28.63 5.75
CA ALA A 283 26.91 30.08 5.86
C ALA A 283 26.31 30.69 4.59
N ARG A 284 26.74 30.21 3.41
CA ARG A 284 26.27 30.70 2.11
C ARG A 284 24.80 30.42 1.85
N VAL A 285 24.26 29.32 2.39
CA VAL A 285 22.83 29.00 2.23
C VAL A 285 21.94 30.02 2.93
N PHE A 286 22.32 30.43 4.13
CA PHE A 286 21.58 31.43 4.91
C PHE A 286 21.89 32.86 4.46
N GLY A 287 23.15 33.16 4.17
CA GLY A 287 23.60 34.44 3.62
C GLY A 287 23.30 35.64 4.54
N PHE A 288 23.50 35.50 5.85
CA PHE A 288 23.14 36.55 6.82
C PHE A 288 23.98 37.84 6.64
N ALA A 289 25.27 37.72 6.34
CA ALA A 289 26.14 38.86 6.09
C ALA A 289 25.74 39.60 4.80
N GLU A 290 25.49 38.86 3.72
CA GLU A 290 25.05 39.40 2.43
C GLU A 290 23.67 40.06 2.54
N ARG A 291 22.76 39.46 3.32
CA ARG A 291 21.46 40.07 3.63
C ARG A 291 21.65 41.40 4.35
N ALA A 292 22.46 41.43 5.41
CA ALA A 292 22.69 42.65 6.18
C ALA A 292 23.28 43.77 5.31
N ALA A 293 24.22 43.42 4.41
CA ALA A 293 24.80 44.36 3.45
C ALA A 293 23.76 44.89 2.45
N ALA A 294 22.94 44.01 1.87
CA ALA A 294 21.88 44.38 0.94
C ALA A 294 20.80 45.26 1.59
N GLU A 295 20.34 44.89 2.80
CA GLU A 295 19.35 45.68 3.56
C GLU A 295 19.91 47.07 3.92
N ALA A 296 21.20 47.17 4.29
CA ALA A 296 21.87 48.45 4.52
C ALA A 296 21.97 49.32 3.25
N ALA A 297 22.06 48.70 2.08
CA ALA A 297 22.02 49.36 0.78
C ALA A 297 20.58 49.68 0.30
N GLY A 298 19.55 49.21 1.00
CA GLY A 298 18.14 49.35 0.60
C GLY A 298 17.73 48.41 -0.55
N GLU A 299 18.47 47.32 -0.74
CA GLU A 299 18.23 46.32 -1.78
C GLU A 299 17.40 45.15 -1.24
N VAL A 300 16.66 44.49 -2.13
CA VAL A 300 15.92 43.27 -1.79
C VAL A 300 16.86 42.07 -1.87
N PHE A 301 16.92 41.27 -0.81
CA PHE A 301 17.74 40.07 -0.74
C PHE A 301 16.87 38.82 -0.55
N THR A 302 17.12 37.81 -1.38
CA THR A 302 16.56 36.47 -1.25
C THR A 302 17.73 35.50 -1.07
N SER A 303 17.73 34.76 0.03
CA SER A 303 18.76 33.79 0.34
C SER A 303 18.67 32.56 -0.57
N ARG A 304 19.75 31.78 -0.61
CA ARG A 304 19.73 30.49 -1.30
C ARG A 304 18.76 29.52 -0.64
N LEU A 305 18.61 29.58 0.68
CA LEU A 305 17.62 28.81 1.42
C LEU A 305 16.19 29.10 0.92
N GLU A 306 15.80 30.38 0.86
CA GLU A 306 14.47 30.79 0.37
C GLU A 306 14.26 30.34 -1.08
N SER A 307 15.26 30.56 -1.94
CA SER A 307 15.20 30.14 -3.35
C SER A 307 15.07 28.62 -3.50
N PHE A 308 15.81 27.86 -2.69
CA PHE A 308 15.79 26.40 -2.68
C PHE A 308 14.44 25.86 -2.21
N VAL A 309 13.92 26.39 -1.09
CA VAL A 309 12.63 26.01 -0.50
C VAL A 309 11.48 26.30 -1.47
N ALA A 310 11.50 27.48 -2.13
CA ALA A 310 10.51 27.82 -3.15
C ALA A 310 10.55 26.81 -4.32
N LYS A 311 11.74 26.50 -4.82
CA LYS A 311 11.93 25.51 -5.91
C LYS A 311 11.47 24.10 -5.51
N MET A 312 11.72 23.68 -4.28
CA MET A 312 11.25 22.40 -3.76
C MET A 312 9.72 22.36 -3.60
N SER A 313 9.10 23.49 -3.23
CA SER A 313 7.65 23.61 -3.01
C SER A 313 6.84 23.64 -4.30
N GLU A 314 7.44 24.01 -5.44
CA GLU A 314 6.81 23.93 -6.77
C GLU A 314 6.48 22.48 -7.20
N ARG A 315 6.92 21.46 -6.45
CA ARG A 315 6.74 20.04 -6.77
C ARG A 315 5.92 19.31 -5.72
N ASP A 316 4.78 18.77 -6.16
CA ASP A 316 3.86 17.98 -5.32
C ASP A 316 4.34 16.53 -5.11
N THR A 317 5.18 15.99 -6.00
CA THR A 317 5.63 14.59 -5.96
C THR A 317 7.14 14.49 -5.71
N GLY A 318 7.53 13.70 -4.70
CA GLY A 318 8.93 13.41 -4.37
C GLY A 318 9.71 12.71 -5.50
N PHE A 319 11.03 12.66 -5.35
CA PHE A 319 11.93 11.96 -6.28
C PHE A 319 12.14 10.54 -5.77
N THR A 320 11.75 9.53 -6.56
CA THR A 320 11.91 8.12 -6.17
C THR A 320 13.23 7.52 -6.62
N ARG A 321 13.89 8.17 -7.60
CA ARG A 321 15.18 7.75 -8.17
C ARG A 321 16.06 8.97 -8.45
N PRO A 322 17.40 8.79 -8.49
CA PRO A 322 18.34 9.86 -8.86
C PRO A 322 17.99 10.56 -10.17
N LYS A 323 17.51 9.80 -11.16
CA LYS A 323 17.14 10.36 -12.46
C LYS A 323 15.94 11.32 -12.40
N ASP A 324 14.99 11.07 -11.50
CA ASP A 324 13.81 11.93 -11.38
C ASP A 324 14.20 13.35 -10.93
N LEU A 325 15.31 13.49 -10.19
CA LEU A 325 15.94 14.77 -9.82
C LEU A 325 16.71 15.35 -10.99
N LEU A 326 17.60 14.55 -11.59
CA LEU A 326 18.57 15.02 -12.58
C LEU A 326 17.96 15.38 -13.94
N ASP A 327 16.78 14.84 -14.26
CA ASP A 327 16.01 15.25 -15.44
C ASP A 327 15.39 16.65 -15.26
N ASP A 328 15.22 17.13 -14.01
CA ASP A 328 14.82 18.50 -13.69
C ASP A 328 16.06 19.38 -13.55
N ILE A 329 16.43 20.04 -14.64
CA ILE A 329 17.63 20.89 -14.70
C ILE A 329 17.54 22.04 -13.69
N GLY A 330 16.37 22.69 -13.56
CA GLY A 330 16.20 23.84 -12.69
C GLY A 330 16.41 23.47 -11.23
N LEU A 331 15.80 22.37 -10.80
CA LEU A 331 15.99 21.87 -9.45
C LEU A 331 17.39 21.32 -9.21
N SER A 332 17.95 20.59 -10.17
CA SER A 332 19.31 20.07 -10.06
C SER A 332 20.33 21.18 -9.84
N LEU A 333 20.18 22.30 -10.55
CA LEU A 333 21.01 23.49 -10.33
C LEU A 333 20.78 24.11 -8.95
N ALA A 334 19.54 24.21 -8.48
CA ALA A 334 19.24 24.70 -7.13
C ALA A 334 19.86 23.80 -6.05
N VAL A 335 19.85 22.48 -6.25
CA VAL A 335 20.48 21.51 -5.34
C VAL A 335 22.00 21.63 -5.36
N PHE A 336 22.63 21.77 -6.54
CA PHE A 336 24.07 22.00 -6.60
C PHE A 336 24.47 23.30 -5.91
N ASP A 337 23.70 24.37 -6.12
CA ASP A 337 23.93 25.65 -5.47
C ASP A 337 23.74 25.60 -3.94
N PHE A 338 22.74 24.84 -3.47
CA PHE A 338 22.48 24.61 -2.05
C PHE A 338 23.65 23.90 -1.35
N PHE A 339 24.22 22.86 -1.96
CA PHE A 339 25.38 22.15 -1.40
C PHE A 339 26.74 22.79 -1.77
N ASP A 340 26.73 23.92 -2.47
CA ASP A 340 27.92 24.60 -2.99
C ASP A 340 28.81 23.68 -3.85
N LEU A 341 28.18 22.85 -4.70
CA LEU A 341 28.85 21.93 -5.60
C LEU A 341 29.14 22.57 -6.95
N PRO A 342 30.30 22.27 -7.58
CA PRO A 342 30.65 22.84 -8.86
C PRO A 342 29.76 22.31 -9.99
N VAL A 343 29.31 23.23 -10.86
CA VAL A 343 28.52 22.93 -12.06
C VAL A 343 29.41 23.01 -13.30
N GLY A 344 29.48 21.91 -14.05
CA GLY A 344 30.21 21.78 -15.30
C GLY A 344 29.59 20.72 -16.22
N SER A 345 30.23 20.45 -17.35
CA SER A 345 29.68 19.55 -18.39
C SER A 345 29.40 18.12 -17.90
N GLU A 346 30.14 17.65 -16.88
CA GLU A 346 30.03 16.30 -16.33
C GLU A 346 29.26 16.24 -14.99
N SER A 347 28.82 17.38 -14.44
CA SER A 347 28.27 17.44 -13.07
C SER A 347 27.03 16.56 -12.89
N PHE A 348 26.13 16.51 -13.88
CA PHE A 348 24.93 15.69 -13.83
C PHE A 348 25.25 14.18 -13.87
N ALA A 349 26.20 13.77 -14.70
CA ALA A 349 26.65 12.37 -14.78
C ALA A 349 27.41 11.95 -13.52
N PHE A 350 28.20 12.86 -12.94
CA PHE A 350 28.85 12.66 -11.65
C PHE A 350 27.81 12.53 -10.53
N ALA A 351 26.86 13.47 -10.44
CA ALA A 351 25.79 13.44 -9.45
C ALA A 351 24.97 12.15 -9.54
N HIS A 352 24.64 11.68 -10.75
CA HIS A 352 23.97 10.39 -10.92
C HIS A 352 24.78 9.25 -10.30
N ARG A 353 26.09 9.18 -10.56
CA ARG A 353 26.96 8.13 -10.01
C ARG A 353 27.09 8.21 -8.49
N VAL A 354 27.15 9.42 -7.94
CA VAL A 354 27.19 9.66 -6.49
C VAL A 354 25.87 9.22 -5.84
N LEU A 355 24.74 9.72 -6.36
CA LEU A 355 23.41 9.42 -5.83
C LEU A 355 23.04 7.94 -5.95
N ALA A 356 23.48 7.27 -7.03
CA ALA A 356 23.25 5.84 -7.25
C ALA A 356 24.30 4.92 -6.57
N SER A 357 25.30 5.48 -5.87
CA SER A 357 26.30 4.67 -5.19
C SER A 357 25.73 4.03 -3.92
N ASP A 358 26.16 2.80 -3.62
CA ASP A 358 25.79 2.05 -2.43
C ASP A 358 26.33 2.75 -1.16
N ARG A 359 25.45 3.13 -0.23
CA ARG A 359 25.85 3.94 0.94
C ARG A 359 26.40 3.12 2.09
N ASP A 360 26.09 1.83 2.12
CA ASP A 360 26.59 0.91 3.15
C ASP A 360 28.00 0.43 2.81
N SER A 361 28.39 0.52 1.53
CA SER A 361 29.75 0.22 1.11
C SER A 361 30.72 1.32 1.53
N PRO A 362 31.73 1.04 2.39
CA PRO A 362 32.71 2.04 2.82
C PRO A 362 33.61 2.54 1.69
N THR A 363 33.62 1.85 0.55
CA THR A 363 34.43 2.19 -0.63
C THR A 363 33.61 2.81 -1.76
N SER A 364 32.34 3.11 -1.53
CA SER A 364 31.49 3.73 -2.54
C SER A 364 31.93 5.15 -2.87
N LEU A 365 31.58 5.61 -4.08
CA LEU A 365 31.97 6.94 -4.56
C LEU A 365 31.54 8.04 -3.59
N ALA A 366 30.34 7.98 -3.02
CA ALA A 366 29.88 8.96 -2.04
C ALA A 366 30.71 8.95 -0.74
N ASN A 367 31.18 7.78 -0.29
CA ASN A 367 31.89 7.62 0.97
C ASN A 367 33.39 7.94 0.88
N VAL A 368 34.02 7.73 -0.29
CA VAL A 368 35.47 7.94 -0.49
C VAL A 368 35.81 9.26 -1.19
N HIS A 369 34.83 10.07 -1.56
CA HIS A 369 35.08 11.33 -2.27
C HIS A 369 35.86 12.31 -1.35
N PRO A 370 36.92 12.98 -1.85
CA PRO A 370 37.72 13.89 -1.03
C PRO A 370 36.96 15.12 -0.51
N ASP A 371 36.01 15.61 -1.30
CA ASP A 371 35.16 16.75 -0.90
C ASP A 371 33.99 16.26 -0.03
N PRO A 372 33.92 16.65 1.25
CA PRO A 372 32.88 16.17 2.17
C PRO A 372 31.49 16.71 1.83
N ARG A 373 31.37 17.79 1.05
CA ARG A 373 30.07 18.29 0.54
C ARG A 373 29.40 17.28 -0.38
N VAL A 374 30.20 16.49 -1.12
CA VAL A 374 29.65 15.42 -1.97
C VAL A 374 28.97 14.35 -1.13
N LYS A 375 29.54 13.98 0.02
CA LYS A 375 28.89 13.05 0.95
C LYS A 375 27.62 13.65 1.54
N ALA A 376 27.65 14.91 2.00
CA ALA A 376 26.47 15.61 2.52
C ALA A 376 25.34 15.68 1.49
N PHE A 377 25.64 16.12 0.27
CA PHE A 377 24.72 16.08 -0.87
C PHE A 377 24.14 14.69 -1.05
N ALA A 378 25.00 13.69 -1.08
CA ALA A 378 24.59 12.34 -1.37
C ALA A 378 23.69 11.77 -0.25
N ASP A 379 23.98 12.04 1.02
CA ASP A 379 23.23 11.56 2.19
C ASP A 379 21.90 12.32 2.38
N ALA A 380 21.82 13.55 1.87
CA ALA A 380 20.58 14.33 1.87
C ALA A 380 19.49 13.73 0.96
N PHE A 381 19.86 12.91 -0.04
CA PHE A 381 18.90 12.20 -0.87
C PHE A 381 18.75 10.77 -0.43
N VAL A 382 17.61 10.49 0.21
CA VAL A 382 17.19 9.13 0.55
C VAL A 382 16.33 8.63 -0.60
N PHE A 383 16.95 7.92 -1.53
CA PHE A 383 16.20 7.12 -2.50
C PHE A 383 15.92 5.76 -1.86
N PRO A 384 14.72 5.19 -2.03
CA PRO A 384 14.51 3.80 -1.69
C PRO A 384 15.60 2.97 -2.37
N PRO A 385 16.18 1.96 -1.68
CA PRO A 385 17.22 1.13 -2.28
C PRO A 385 16.72 0.70 -3.65
N THR A 386 17.57 0.82 -4.67
CA THR A 386 17.25 0.33 -5.99
C THR A 386 17.21 -1.18 -5.88
N GLU A 387 16.06 -1.72 -5.47
CA GLU A 387 15.81 -3.14 -5.41
C GLU A 387 15.93 -3.67 -6.83
N THR A 388 17.15 -4.11 -7.18
CA THR A 388 17.39 -4.86 -8.41
C THR A 388 16.61 -6.18 -8.41
N ARG A 389 16.06 -6.57 -7.25
CA ARG A 389 15.23 -7.75 -7.06
C ARG A 389 13.98 -7.39 -6.25
N ARG A 390 12.81 -7.50 -6.88
CA ARG A 390 11.48 -7.52 -6.26
C ARG A 390 11.48 -8.47 -5.06
N VAL A 391 11.18 -7.91 -3.89
CA VAL A 391 10.89 -8.65 -2.66
C VAL A 391 9.38 -8.75 -2.48
N TYR A 392 8.88 -9.96 -2.20
CA TYR A 392 7.48 -10.15 -1.81
C TYR A 392 7.37 -10.04 -0.29
N PRO A 393 6.33 -9.37 0.26
CA PRO A 393 6.11 -9.35 1.69
C PRO A 393 6.07 -10.77 2.26
N PRO A 394 6.64 -11.00 3.44
CA PRO A 394 6.51 -12.27 4.12
C PRO A 394 5.02 -12.67 4.27
N GLY A 395 4.72 -13.95 4.08
CA GLY A 395 3.34 -14.44 4.06
C GLY A 395 2.55 -14.13 2.79
N PHE A 396 3.08 -13.36 1.83
CA PHE A 396 2.37 -13.02 0.59
C PHE A 396 2.05 -14.27 -0.22
N ALA A 397 3.01 -15.17 -0.41
CA ALA A 397 2.80 -16.38 -1.18
C ALA A 397 1.75 -17.29 -0.53
N GLU A 398 1.82 -17.42 0.79
CA GLU A 398 0.90 -18.19 1.61
C GLU A 398 -0.52 -17.60 1.54
N LYS A 399 -0.67 -16.28 1.58
CA LYS A 399 -1.96 -15.61 1.47
C LYS A 399 -2.57 -15.78 0.07
N VAL A 400 -1.77 -15.67 -0.99
CA VAL A 400 -2.24 -15.97 -2.36
C VAL A 400 -2.68 -17.43 -2.46
N VAL A 401 -1.91 -18.37 -1.89
CA VAL A 401 -2.27 -19.79 -1.85
C VAL A 401 -3.56 -20.03 -1.06
N GLN A 402 -3.74 -19.39 0.09
CA GLN A 402 -4.98 -19.50 0.87
C GLN A 402 -6.19 -19.01 0.07
N SER A 403 -6.08 -17.82 -0.56
CA SER A 403 -7.13 -17.32 -1.45
C SER A 403 -7.41 -18.25 -2.63
N TYR A 404 -6.37 -18.88 -3.20
CA TYR A 404 -6.52 -19.90 -4.24
C TYR A 404 -7.29 -21.12 -3.74
N LEU A 405 -6.93 -21.65 -2.57
CA LEU A 405 -7.61 -22.79 -1.94
C LEU A 405 -9.07 -22.47 -1.61
N ASP A 406 -9.36 -21.28 -1.11
CA ASP A 406 -10.72 -20.82 -0.86
C ASP A 406 -11.56 -20.82 -2.15
N ARG A 407 -11.02 -20.26 -3.23
CA ARG A 407 -11.70 -20.18 -4.53
C ARG A 407 -11.90 -21.57 -5.16
N GLU A 408 -10.91 -22.45 -5.07
CA GLU A 408 -11.04 -23.85 -5.50
C GLU A 408 -12.11 -24.60 -4.72
N PHE A 409 -12.18 -24.40 -3.40
CA PHE A 409 -13.21 -25.02 -2.57
C PHE A 409 -14.61 -24.54 -2.97
N GLU A 410 -14.78 -23.22 -3.09
CA GLU A 410 -16.05 -22.61 -3.51
C GLU A 410 -16.47 -23.04 -4.91
N ALA A 411 -15.53 -23.15 -5.85
CA ALA A 411 -15.80 -23.62 -7.20
C ALA A 411 -16.38 -25.04 -7.17
N ARG A 412 -15.74 -25.96 -6.42
CA ARG A 412 -16.21 -27.34 -6.25
C ARG A 412 -17.54 -27.43 -5.52
N VAL A 413 -17.79 -26.56 -4.53
CA VAL A 413 -19.12 -26.47 -3.90
C VAL A 413 -20.15 -26.05 -4.93
N GLY A 414 -19.82 -25.09 -5.79
CA GLY A 414 -20.70 -24.61 -6.86
C GLY A 414 -21.02 -25.62 -7.95
N GLU A 415 -20.14 -26.60 -8.18
CA GLU A 415 -20.43 -27.76 -9.05
C GLU A 415 -21.58 -28.60 -8.50
N THR A 416 -21.78 -28.60 -7.18
CA THR A 416 -22.85 -29.35 -6.50
C THR A 416 -24.08 -28.47 -6.25
N ASP A 417 -23.88 -27.26 -5.74
CA ASP A 417 -24.94 -26.28 -5.47
C ASP A 417 -24.45 -24.84 -5.74
N PRO A 418 -24.90 -24.23 -6.86
CA PRO A 418 -24.50 -22.86 -7.22
C PRO A 418 -24.89 -21.81 -6.18
N ALA A 419 -25.99 -22.00 -5.44
CA ALA A 419 -26.41 -21.04 -4.42
C ALA A 419 -25.45 -21.06 -3.22
N LEU A 420 -24.95 -22.24 -2.84
CA LEU A 420 -23.95 -22.36 -1.78
C LEU A 420 -22.62 -21.70 -2.15
N ARG A 421 -22.17 -21.80 -3.41
CA ARG A 421 -20.98 -21.08 -3.88
C ARG A 421 -21.12 -19.57 -3.71
N ILE A 422 -22.24 -19.00 -4.16
CA ILE A 422 -22.51 -17.56 -4.05
C ILE A 422 -22.57 -17.13 -2.57
N ALA A 423 -23.21 -17.93 -1.71
CA ALA A 423 -23.30 -17.63 -0.28
C ALA A 423 -21.93 -17.66 0.43
N LEU A 424 -21.02 -18.55 0.02
CA LEU A 424 -19.65 -18.63 0.53
C LEU A 424 -18.79 -17.46 0.05
N SER A 425 -18.95 -17.06 -1.22
CA SER A 425 -18.14 -15.99 -1.83
C SER A 425 -18.59 -14.58 -1.45
N LEU A 426 -19.84 -14.43 -0.99
CA LEU A 426 -20.52 -13.16 -0.73
C LEU A 426 -19.68 -12.12 0.04
N PRO A 427 -19.09 -12.41 1.23
CA PRO A 427 -18.36 -11.40 1.99
C PRO A 427 -17.21 -10.77 1.21
N ARG A 428 -16.44 -11.62 0.52
CA ARG A 428 -15.27 -11.21 -0.21
C ARG A 428 -15.63 -10.53 -1.54
N ASP A 429 -16.63 -11.05 -2.24
CA ASP A 429 -17.08 -10.42 -3.48
C ASP A 429 -17.67 -9.02 -3.18
N LEU A 430 -18.33 -8.84 -2.04
CA LEU A 430 -18.81 -7.53 -1.57
C LEU A 430 -17.66 -6.60 -1.16
N ALA A 431 -16.70 -7.09 -0.37
CA ALA A 431 -15.49 -6.33 0.00
C ALA A 431 -14.73 -5.83 -1.24
N GLN A 432 -14.57 -6.67 -2.24
CA GLN A 432 -13.93 -6.29 -3.50
C GLN A 432 -14.63 -5.13 -4.23
N VAL A 433 -15.96 -5.09 -4.19
CA VAL A 433 -16.71 -3.96 -4.76
C VAL A 433 -16.48 -2.68 -3.95
N ILE A 434 -16.41 -2.79 -2.62
CA ILE A 434 -16.15 -1.65 -1.73
C ILE A 434 -14.74 -1.08 -1.96
N ASP A 435 -13.73 -1.96 -2.05
CA ASP A 435 -12.31 -1.60 -2.20
C ASP A 435 -11.96 -1.03 -3.58
N SER A 436 -12.81 -1.27 -4.58
CA SER A 436 -12.59 -0.78 -5.94
C SER A 436 -12.75 0.73 -6.12
N GLY A 437 -13.05 1.46 -5.04
CA GLY A 437 -13.06 2.93 -4.97
C GLY A 437 -14.37 3.57 -5.42
N GLY A 438 -14.56 4.83 -5.01
CA GLY A 438 -15.72 5.65 -5.36
C GLY A 438 -16.77 5.80 -4.26
N GLY A 439 -17.74 6.70 -4.50
CA GLY A 439 -18.84 6.97 -3.58
C GLY A 439 -19.86 5.82 -3.50
N ALA A 440 -20.81 5.92 -2.56
CA ALA A 440 -21.81 4.89 -2.29
C ALA A 440 -22.55 4.38 -3.55
N ASN A 441 -22.90 5.27 -4.49
CA ASN A 441 -23.57 4.88 -5.74
C ASN A 441 -22.68 4.00 -6.64
N SER A 442 -21.39 4.33 -6.76
CA SER A 442 -20.44 3.56 -7.57
C SER A 442 -20.31 2.12 -7.08
N ARG A 443 -20.28 1.93 -5.76
CA ARG A 443 -20.26 0.59 -5.15
C ARG A 443 -21.53 -0.20 -5.50
N TRP A 444 -22.71 0.41 -5.45
CA TRP A 444 -23.96 -0.25 -5.87
C TRP A 444 -24.01 -0.56 -7.37
N PHE A 445 -23.47 0.29 -8.23
CA PHE A 445 -23.29 -0.06 -9.65
C PHE A 445 -22.37 -1.27 -9.81
N GLY A 446 -21.31 -1.38 -9.00
CA GLY A 446 -20.45 -2.57 -8.94
C GLY A 446 -21.22 -3.83 -8.55
N VAL A 447 -22.09 -3.75 -7.54
CA VAL A 447 -23.00 -4.84 -7.15
C VAL A 447 -23.91 -5.25 -8.31
N MET A 448 -24.53 -4.30 -9.00
CA MET A 448 -25.45 -4.58 -10.12
C MET A 448 -24.75 -5.08 -11.38
N ALA A 449 -23.47 -4.73 -11.57
CA ALA A 449 -22.65 -5.24 -12.67
C ALA A 449 -22.14 -6.66 -12.41
N SER A 450 -21.94 -7.03 -11.14
CA SER A 450 -21.51 -8.37 -10.73
C SER A 450 -22.68 -9.35 -10.76
N ARG A 451 -22.64 -10.35 -11.65
CA ARG A 451 -23.71 -11.37 -11.75
C ARG A 451 -24.01 -12.07 -10.40
N PRO A 452 -23.02 -12.54 -9.62
CA PRO A 452 -23.27 -13.17 -8.33
C PRO A 452 -23.92 -12.23 -7.32
N LEU A 453 -23.38 -11.02 -7.15
CA LEU A 453 -23.90 -10.07 -6.15
C LEU A 453 -25.28 -9.55 -6.53
N ARG A 454 -25.50 -9.28 -7.82
CA ARG A 454 -26.82 -8.93 -8.35
C ARG A 454 -27.84 -10.02 -8.03
N ALA A 455 -27.52 -11.30 -8.29
CA ALA A 455 -28.41 -12.41 -7.97
C ALA A 455 -28.74 -12.49 -6.47
N VAL A 456 -27.76 -12.20 -5.59
CA VAL A 456 -27.98 -12.14 -4.14
C VAL A 456 -29.01 -11.07 -3.80
N PHE A 457 -28.79 -9.83 -4.23
CA PHE A 457 -29.66 -8.73 -3.85
C PHE A 457 -31.03 -8.78 -4.54
N GLU A 458 -31.13 -9.24 -5.79
CA GLU A 458 -32.43 -9.47 -6.44
C GLU A 458 -33.25 -10.53 -5.69
N ALA A 459 -32.63 -11.63 -5.26
CA ALA A 459 -33.29 -12.67 -4.49
C ALA A 459 -33.68 -12.18 -3.08
N VAL A 460 -32.77 -11.53 -2.37
CA VAL A 460 -32.99 -10.99 -1.01
C VAL A 460 -34.11 -9.95 -1.02
N PHE A 461 -34.15 -9.11 -2.06
CA PHE A 461 -35.17 -8.08 -2.23
C PHE A 461 -36.45 -8.57 -2.91
N ASN A 462 -36.51 -9.85 -3.28
CA ASN A 462 -37.61 -10.49 -4.00
C ASN A 462 -38.02 -9.69 -5.25
N LEU A 463 -37.03 -9.27 -6.04
CA LEU A 463 -37.23 -8.52 -7.27
C LEU A 463 -37.52 -9.50 -8.43
N PRO A 464 -38.50 -9.19 -9.30
CA PRO A 464 -38.82 -10.04 -10.44
C PRO A 464 -37.73 -9.96 -11.53
N GLU A 465 -37.61 -10.97 -12.39
CA GLU A 465 -36.65 -10.96 -13.51
C GLU A 465 -36.80 -9.74 -14.44
N SER A 466 -38.03 -9.24 -14.60
CA SER A 466 -38.31 -8.04 -15.41
C SER A 466 -37.67 -6.77 -14.84
N PHE A 467 -37.26 -6.76 -13.58
CA PHE A 467 -36.60 -5.64 -12.94
C PHE A 467 -35.33 -5.20 -13.68
N GLY A 468 -34.59 -6.16 -14.24
CA GLY A 468 -33.37 -5.88 -15.01
C GLY A 468 -33.59 -5.07 -16.29
N THR A 469 -34.84 -4.91 -16.75
CA THR A 469 -35.19 -4.13 -17.94
C THR A 469 -35.34 -2.63 -17.67
N LEU A 470 -35.34 -2.21 -16.40
CA LEU A 470 -35.44 -0.80 -16.03
C LEU A 470 -34.14 -0.04 -16.35
N GLU A 471 -34.23 1.28 -16.48
CA GLU A 471 -33.05 2.16 -16.53
C GLU A 471 -32.16 1.96 -15.30
N ILE A 472 -30.84 1.97 -15.49
CA ILE A 472 -29.86 1.59 -14.44
C ILE A 472 -29.96 2.48 -13.19
N ASP A 473 -30.28 3.76 -13.35
CA ASP A 473 -30.47 4.70 -12.24
C ASP A 473 -31.73 4.38 -11.43
N ARG A 474 -32.80 3.89 -12.07
CA ARG A 474 -34.00 3.41 -11.37
C ARG A 474 -33.71 2.12 -10.63
N GLN A 475 -32.91 1.24 -11.22
CA GLN A 475 -32.48 0.01 -10.55
C GLN A 475 -31.67 0.34 -9.27
N LEU A 476 -30.72 1.28 -9.37
CA LEU A 476 -29.94 1.78 -8.25
C LEU A 476 -30.84 2.30 -7.12
N GLY A 477 -31.81 3.16 -7.46
CA GLY A 477 -32.75 3.73 -6.49
C GLY A 477 -33.54 2.66 -5.73
N VAL A 478 -34.00 1.62 -6.44
CA VAL A 478 -34.73 0.51 -5.82
C VAL A 478 -33.81 -0.34 -4.95
N PHE A 479 -32.61 -0.68 -5.39
CA PHE A 479 -31.65 -1.44 -4.60
C PHE A 479 -31.33 -0.73 -3.28
N ARG A 480 -31.02 0.56 -3.34
CA ARG A 480 -30.71 1.37 -2.14
C ARG A 480 -31.91 1.50 -1.21
N ALA A 481 -33.10 1.79 -1.74
CA ALA A 481 -34.30 1.90 -0.92
C ALA A 481 -34.69 0.57 -0.25
N ARG A 482 -34.49 -0.56 -0.93
CA ARG A 482 -34.74 -1.90 -0.38
C ARG A 482 -33.71 -2.27 0.69
N ALA A 483 -32.45 -1.92 0.49
CA ALA A 483 -31.39 -2.09 1.47
C ALA A 483 -31.71 -1.29 2.76
N GLU A 484 -32.02 0.00 2.60
CA GLU A 484 -32.41 0.89 3.70
C GLU A 484 -33.61 0.34 4.47
N ALA A 485 -34.66 -0.10 3.76
CA ALA A 485 -35.87 -0.62 4.39
C ALA A 485 -35.67 -1.96 5.12
N MET A 486 -34.73 -2.80 4.68
CA MET A 486 -34.52 -4.15 5.25
C MET A 486 -33.41 -4.20 6.29
N PHE A 487 -32.36 -3.41 6.12
CA PHE A 487 -31.14 -3.46 6.93
C PHE A 487 -30.89 -2.15 7.68
N GLY A 488 -31.71 -1.11 7.48
CA GLY A 488 -31.54 0.20 8.12
C GLY A 488 -30.38 1.02 7.57
N THR A 489 -29.76 0.57 6.48
CA THR A 489 -28.67 1.26 5.81
C THR A 489 -28.61 0.86 4.33
N SER A 490 -28.16 1.81 3.51
CA SER A 490 -27.80 1.61 2.11
C SER A 490 -26.30 1.73 1.88
N ASP A 491 -25.48 1.86 2.92
CA ASP A 491 -24.03 1.79 2.80
C ASP A 491 -23.58 0.33 2.71
N LEU A 492 -22.93 -0.02 1.60
CA LEU A 492 -22.41 -1.37 1.37
C LEU A 492 -21.30 -1.73 2.36
N ALA A 493 -20.54 -0.77 2.89
CA ALA A 493 -19.53 -1.03 3.91
C ALA A 493 -20.16 -1.50 5.22
N GLU A 494 -21.26 -0.88 5.63
CA GLU A 494 -22.04 -1.32 6.80
C GLU A 494 -22.74 -2.67 6.55
N LEU A 495 -23.23 -2.91 5.34
CA LEU A 495 -23.82 -4.19 4.94
C LEU A 495 -22.81 -5.34 4.86
N ALA A 496 -21.54 -5.03 4.63
CA ALA A 496 -20.45 -6.01 4.66
C ALA A 496 -20.05 -6.41 6.09
N GLY A 497 -20.54 -5.69 7.10
CA GLY A 497 -20.36 -6.02 8.52
C GLY A 497 -20.91 -7.41 8.88
N PRO A 498 -20.37 -8.04 9.94
CA PRO A 498 -20.61 -9.45 10.26
C PRO A 498 -22.08 -9.80 10.49
N ASP A 499 -22.86 -8.89 11.06
CA ASP A 499 -24.29 -9.12 11.33
C ASP A 499 -25.13 -9.04 10.05
N HIS A 500 -24.96 -7.97 9.27
CA HIS A 500 -25.69 -7.77 8.03
C HIS A 500 -25.34 -8.81 6.98
N ILE A 501 -24.05 -9.18 6.84
CA ILE A 501 -23.62 -10.14 5.84
C ILE A 501 -24.20 -11.53 6.10
N GLU A 502 -24.37 -11.92 7.36
CA GLU A 502 -25.02 -13.18 7.74
C GLU A 502 -26.54 -13.13 7.50
N ASP A 503 -27.22 -12.02 7.78
CA ASP A 503 -28.65 -11.88 7.47
C ASP A 503 -28.90 -11.91 5.95
N ILE A 504 -28.13 -11.15 5.16
CA ILE A 504 -28.18 -11.16 3.70
C ILE A 504 -28.00 -12.59 3.17
N ARG A 505 -26.98 -13.30 3.65
CA ARG A 505 -26.68 -14.67 3.25
C ARG A 505 -27.84 -15.62 3.57
N ARG A 506 -28.36 -15.56 4.80
CA ARG A 506 -29.46 -16.41 5.24
C ARG A 506 -30.69 -16.20 4.37
N ARG A 507 -31.08 -14.94 4.13
CA ARG A 507 -32.23 -14.59 3.28
C ARG A 507 -32.03 -15.06 1.86
N TYR A 508 -30.84 -14.84 1.30
CA TYR A 508 -30.49 -15.33 -0.04
C TYR A 508 -30.71 -16.83 -0.15
N LEU A 509 -30.11 -17.63 0.75
CA LEU A 509 -30.23 -19.09 0.72
C LEU A 509 -31.67 -19.58 0.89
N VAL A 510 -32.46 -18.92 1.74
CA VAL A 510 -33.89 -19.22 1.88
C VAL A 510 -34.62 -18.96 0.56
N GLN A 511 -34.44 -17.78 -0.04
CA GLN A 511 -35.13 -17.42 -1.28
C GLN A 511 -34.69 -18.30 -2.45
N SER A 512 -33.41 -18.62 -2.58
CA SER A 512 -32.89 -19.54 -3.59
C SER A 512 -33.48 -20.94 -3.43
N SER A 513 -33.59 -21.45 -2.20
CA SER A 513 -34.19 -22.77 -1.95
C SER A 513 -35.68 -22.83 -2.31
N LEU A 514 -36.42 -21.74 -2.07
CA LEU A 514 -37.82 -21.60 -2.46
C LEU A 514 -37.99 -21.55 -3.98
N ALA A 515 -37.13 -20.78 -4.66
CA ALA A 515 -37.12 -20.71 -6.12
C ALA A 515 -36.83 -22.07 -6.76
N GLN A 516 -35.82 -22.79 -6.27
CA GLN A 516 -35.51 -24.15 -6.73
C GLN A 516 -36.67 -25.12 -6.47
N SER A 517 -37.31 -25.06 -5.31
CA SER A 517 -38.46 -25.91 -4.98
C SER A 517 -39.66 -25.65 -5.90
N LYS A 518 -39.96 -24.37 -6.18
CA LYS A 518 -41.01 -23.99 -7.16
C LYS A 518 -40.68 -24.48 -8.57
N ALA A 519 -39.43 -24.36 -9.01
CA ALA A 519 -39.00 -24.85 -10.31
C ALA A 519 -39.14 -26.38 -10.42
N ALA A 520 -38.80 -27.13 -9.36
CA ALA A 520 -39.00 -28.59 -9.31
C ALA A 520 -40.48 -28.98 -9.37
N LEU A 521 -41.35 -28.25 -8.67
CA LEU A 521 -42.80 -28.44 -8.71
C LEU A 521 -43.39 -28.18 -10.10
N VAL A 522 -42.95 -27.13 -10.79
CA VAL A 522 -43.40 -26.76 -12.15
C VAL A 522 -42.84 -27.71 -13.22
N GLY A 523 -41.58 -28.14 -13.09
CA GLY A 523 -40.92 -29.06 -14.02
C GLY A 523 -41.39 -30.51 -13.93
N SER A 524 -42.01 -30.90 -12.80
CA SER A 524 -42.47 -32.29 -12.56
C SER A 524 -43.79 -32.68 -13.25
N GLY A 525 -44.40 -31.81 -14.07
CA GLY A 525 -45.45 -32.15 -15.05
C GLY A 525 -46.70 -32.90 -14.56
N THR A 526 -46.84 -33.16 -13.26
CA THR A 526 -47.88 -34.00 -12.65
C THR A 526 -48.51 -33.34 -11.41
N GLY A 527 -48.30 -32.03 -11.23
CA GLY A 527 -48.73 -31.26 -10.07
C GLY A 527 -50.21 -30.86 -10.02
N GLY A 528 -51.08 -31.46 -10.84
CA GLY A 528 -52.53 -31.18 -10.82
C GLY A 528 -53.28 -31.81 -9.64
N SER A 529 -52.73 -32.82 -8.96
CA SER A 529 -53.49 -33.60 -7.95
C SER A 529 -53.02 -33.46 -6.51
N VAL A 530 -51.77 -33.05 -6.25
CA VAL A 530 -51.23 -33.03 -4.88
C VAL A 530 -51.74 -31.81 -4.08
N VAL A 531 -51.94 -30.67 -4.74
CA VAL A 531 -52.49 -29.45 -4.10
C VAL A 531 -53.96 -29.65 -3.69
N SER A 532 -54.75 -30.41 -4.46
CA SER A 532 -56.13 -30.74 -4.12
C SER A 532 -56.24 -31.73 -2.96
N ALA A 533 -55.28 -32.64 -2.81
CA ALA A 533 -55.25 -33.59 -1.69
C ALA A 533 -54.90 -32.92 -0.34
N LEU A 534 -54.03 -31.91 -0.36
CA LEU A 534 -53.67 -31.15 0.85
C LEU A 534 -54.73 -30.12 1.26
N LEU A 535 -55.48 -29.53 0.31
CA LEU A 535 -56.61 -28.65 0.64
C LEU A 535 -57.86 -29.41 1.12
N ALA A 536 -58.09 -30.65 0.65
CA ALA A 536 -59.25 -31.45 1.06
C ALA A 536 -59.08 -32.08 2.46
N GLY A 537 -57.84 -32.25 2.94
CA GLY A 537 -57.54 -32.79 4.28
C GLY A 537 -57.69 -31.77 5.43
N ALA A 538 -57.83 -30.47 5.12
CA ALA A 538 -57.98 -29.40 6.11
C ALA A 538 -59.45 -28.96 6.34
N ILE A 539 -60.42 -29.65 5.73
CA ILE A 539 -61.87 -29.40 5.91
C ILE A 539 -62.60 -30.68 6.35
N ARG A 540 -62.01 -31.48 7.24
CA ARG A 540 -62.78 -32.46 8.02
C ARG A 540 -62.37 -32.47 9.48
#